data_AF-A0A6I4P4X1-F1
#
_entry.id   AF-A0A6I4P4X1-F1
#
_cell.length_a   1.000
_cell.length_b   1.000
_cell.length_c   1.000
_cell.angle_alpha   90.00
_cell.angle_beta   90.00
_cell.angle_gamma   90.00
#
_symmetry.space_group_name_H-M   'P 1'
#
loop_
_entity.id
_entity.type
_entity.pdbx_description
1 polymer ?
#
loop_
_entity_poly.entity_id
_entity_poly.type
_entity_poly.pdbx_seq_one_letter_code
_entity_poly.pdbx_strand_id
1 'polypeptide(L)'
;MSDAAYRQPADLPSDEVDAVIDGPGATKPASGFRINRDARFLIVVGLALLILFLCFIFLIAFRPTSEAVVALGVVVAAMTAIVVVHYTVSVTLRQVADARSAAEAAEERAAAAESSLRESDAWAAQMESGLRVAVAKLGAAGVSTTDVQRAAGTPDGFF
;
A
#
# COMPACT_ATOMS: atom_id res chain seq x y z
N MET A 1 65.98 -5.94 -13.49
CA MET A 1 65.82 -4.57 -12.94
C MET A 1 64.54 -4.04 -13.56
N SER A 2 63.37 -4.44 -13.04
CA SER A 2 62.66 -3.84 -11.89
C SER A 2 62.07 -2.48 -12.27
N ASP A 3 60.81 -2.47 -12.69
CA ASP A 3 59.82 -1.44 -12.33
C ASP A 3 58.42 -1.90 -12.77
N ALA A 4 57.81 -2.76 -11.95
CA ALA A 4 56.40 -3.08 -12.03
C ALA A 4 55.65 -2.01 -11.22
N ALA A 5 55.27 -0.92 -11.89
CA ALA A 5 54.39 0.10 -11.35
C ALA A 5 53.02 -0.53 -11.06
N TYR A 6 52.79 -0.84 -9.79
CA TYR A 6 51.49 -1.23 -9.27
C TYR A 6 50.54 -0.03 -9.39
N ARG A 7 49.75 -0.01 -10.47
CA ARG A 7 48.70 0.98 -10.70
C ARG A 7 47.61 0.76 -9.65
N GLN A 8 47.66 1.59 -8.62
CA GLN A 8 46.65 1.75 -7.57
C GLN A 8 45.28 2.00 -8.22
N PRO A 9 44.24 1.18 -7.95
CA PRO A 9 42.89 1.50 -8.37
C PRO A 9 42.43 2.73 -7.58
N ALA A 10 41.90 3.72 -8.30
CA ALA A 10 41.37 4.95 -7.73
C ALA A 10 40.30 4.61 -6.68
N ASP A 11 40.40 5.25 -5.52
CA ASP A 11 39.29 5.40 -4.57
C ASP A 11 38.06 5.89 -5.33
N LEU A 12 37.07 5.02 -5.46
CA LEU A 12 35.74 5.44 -5.88
C LEU A 12 35.07 6.11 -4.68
N PRO A 13 34.50 7.32 -4.83
CA PRO A 13 33.77 7.96 -3.76
C PRO A 13 32.60 7.06 -3.35
N SER A 14 32.62 6.61 -2.09
CA SER A 14 31.60 5.76 -1.47
C SER A 14 30.22 6.41 -1.34
N ASP A 15 30.06 7.65 -1.82
CA ASP A 15 28.82 8.43 -1.74
C ASP A 15 27.80 8.06 -2.84
N GLU A 16 28.20 7.29 -3.86
CA GLU A 16 27.31 6.97 -4.99
C GLU A 16 26.44 5.71 -4.77
N VAL A 17 26.73 4.91 -3.73
CA VAL A 17 25.95 3.68 -3.46
C VAL A 17 24.65 3.97 -2.69
N ASP A 18 24.50 5.14 -2.08
CA ASP A 18 23.30 5.51 -1.31
C ASP A 18 22.19 6.16 -2.17
N ALA A 19 22.44 6.41 -3.46
CA ALA A 19 21.49 7.12 -4.34
C ALA A 19 20.55 6.21 -5.16
N VAL A 20 20.66 4.87 -5.06
CA VAL A 20 19.86 3.91 -5.86
C VAL A 20 18.70 3.29 -5.07
N ILE A 21 18.37 3.82 -3.89
CA ILE A 21 17.11 3.50 -3.18
C ILE A 21 16.34 4.77 -2.88
N ASP A 22 16.14 5.62 -3.88
CA ASP A 22 15.11 6.68 -3.81
C ASP A 22 14.11 6.49 -4.96
N GLY A 23 13.21 5.54 -4.75
CA GLY A 23 12.05 5.35 -5.63
C GLY A 23 11.10 6.56 -5.52
N PRO A 24 10.44 6.97 -6.62
CA PRO A 24 9.53 8.10 -6.61
C PRO A 24 8.25 7.70 -5.86
N GLY A 25 8.23 7.95 -4.56
CA GLY A 25 7.10 7.52 -3.73
C GLY A 25 7.19 7.79 -2.24
N ALA A 26 8.22 8.49 -1.75
CA ALA A 26 8.27 8.93 -0.36
C ALA A 26 7.27 10.09 -0.13
N THR A 27 5.98 9.74 -0.10
CA THR A 27 4.95 10.58 0.50
C THR A 27 5.35 10.79 1.95
N LYS A 28 5.87 11.99 2.23
CA LYS A 28 6.13 12.51 3.56
C LYS A 28 4.95 12.10 4.46
N PRO A 29 5.15 11.31 5.54
CA PRO A 29 4.02 10.90 6.34
C PRO A 29 3.42 12.17 6.93
N ALA A 30 2.14 12.42 6.63
CA ALA A 30 1.32 13.41 7.29
C ALA A 30 1.22 13.05 8.78
N SER A 31 2.27 13.37 9.55
CA SER A 31 2.45 12.95 10.93
C SER A 31 1.72 13.85 11.92
N GLY A 32 1.24 15.03 11.50
CA GLY A 32 0.58 15.99 12.39
C GLY A 32 -0.73 15.48 13.01
N PHE A 33 -1.46 14.58 12.33
CA PHE A 33 -2.76 14.09 12.83
C PHE A 33 -2.68 12.76 13.60
N ARG A 34 -1.60 12.00 13.43
CA ARG A 34 -1.38 10.74 14.17
C ARG A 34 -0.87 11.00 15.60
N ILE A 35 0.02 11.97 15.77
CA ILE A 35 0.58 12.35 17.09
C ILE A 35 -0.50 12.75 18.09
N ASN A 36 -1.51 13.52 17.67
CA ASN A 36 -2.59 13.97 18.55
C ASN A 36 -3.48 12.81 19.03
N ARG A 37 -3.63 11.76 18.21
CA ARG A 37 -4.47 10.61 18.54
C ARG A 37 -3.77 9.64 19.47
N ASP A 38 -2.50 9.35 19.19
CA ASP A 38 -1.68 8.48 20.04
C ASP A 38 -1.42 9.14 21.40
N ALA A 39 -1.24 10.47 21.43
CA ALA A 39 -1.18 11.24 22.66
C ALA A 39 -2.50 11.20 23.45
N ARG A 40 -3.67 11.37 22.80
CA ARG A 40 -4.97 11.24 23.48
C ARG A 40 -5.19 9.84 24.04
N PHE A 41 -4.81 8.80 23.29
CA PHE A 41 -4.91 7.42 23.76
C PHE A 41 -4.01 7.18 24.98
N LEU A 42 -2.76 7.61 24.92
CA LEU A 42 -1.81 7.53 26.03
C LEU A 42 -2.28 8.32 27.26
N ILE A 43 -2.90 9.49 27.05
CA ILE A 43 -3.50 10.29 28.13
C ILE A 43 -4.72 9.58 28.72
N VAL A 44 -5.61 8.97 27.91
CA VAL A 44 -6.77 8.23 28.41
C VAL A 44 -6.34 7.02 29.23
N VAL A 45 -5.38 6.24 28.72
CA VAL A 45 -4.83 5.08 29.43
C VAL A 45 -4.11 5.51 30.72
N GLY A 46 -3.31 6.58 30.65
CA GLY A 46 -2.64 7.16 31.80
C GLY A 46 -3.63 7.68 32.85
N LEU A 47 -4.70 8.33 32.42
CA LEU A 47 -5.76 8.83 33.30
C LEU A 47 -6.55 7.67 33.94
N ALA A 48 -6.82 6.60 33.20
CA ALA A 48 -7.47 5.41 33.73
C ALA A 48 -6.60 4.71 34.79
N LEU A 49 -5.30 4.56 34.53
CA LEU A 49 -4.33 4.03 35.50
C LEU A 49 -4.24 4.93 36.74
N LEU A 50 -4.22 6.25 36.54
CA LEU A 50 -4.19 7.22 37.63
C LEU A 50 -5.44 7.13 38.50
N ILE A 51 -6.65 7.07 37.91
CA ILE A 51 -7.91 6.90 38.64
C ILE A 51 -7.91 5.59 39.42
N LEU A 52 -7.46 4.49 38.80
CA LEU A 52 -7.37 3.19 39.45
C LEU A 52 -6.41 3.22 40.65
N PHE A 53 -5.26 3.86 40.48
CA PHE A 53 -4.27 4.06 41.54
C PHE A 53 -4.80 4.92 42.68
N LEU A 54 -5.50 6.03 42.36
CA LEU A 54 -6.15 6.87 43.36
C LEU A 54 -7.22 6.11 44.14
N CYS A 55 -8.04 5.30 43.46
CA CYS A 55 -9.04 4.44 44.10
C CYS A 55 -8.40 3.45 45.08
N PHE A 56 -7.29 2.84 44.67
CA PHE A 56 -6.54 1.92 45.51
C PHE A 56 -5.99 2.60 46.78
N ILE A 57 -5.40 3.79 46.64
CA ILE A 57 -4.94 4.60 47.77
C ILE A 57 -6.10 4.98 48.69
N PHE A 58 -7.24 5.39 48.14
CA PHE A 58 -8.41 5.79 48.92
C PHE A 58 -8.99 4.62 49.74
N LEU A 59 -9.01 3.42 49.16
CA LEU A 59 -9.46 2.21 49.85
C LEU A 59 -8.56 1.85 51.04
N ILE A 60 -7.24 1.93 50.87
CA ILE A 60 -6.27 1.68 51.95
C ILE A 60 -6.41 2.73 53.06
N ALA A 61 -6.60 4.00 52.68
CA ALA A 61 -6.60 5.12 53.63
C ALA A 61 -7.87 5.22 54.49
N PHE A 62 -9.05 4.92 53.95
CA PHE A 62 -10.32 5.25 54.62
C PHE A 62 -11.05 4.06 55.26
N ARG A 63 -11.04 2.85 54.67
CA ARG A 63 -11.75 1.68 55.21
C ARG A 63 -11.19 0.36 54.64
N PRO A 64 -10.37 -0.40 55.39
CA PRO A 64 -9.93 -1.73 54.98
C PRO A 64 -11.05 -2.78 55.20
N THR A 65 -12.23 -2.55 54.64
CA THR A 65 -13.38 -3.48 54.74
C THR A 65 -13.78 -3.95 53.34
N SER A 66 -13.87 -5.27 53.16
CA SER A 66 -14.01 -5.95 51.86
C SER A 66 -15.26 -5.55 51.05
N GLU A 67 -16.37 -5.19 51.70
CA GLU A 67 -17.63 -4.84 51.01
C GLU A 67 -17.53 -3.56 50.16
N ALA A 68 -16.81 -2.54 50.64
CA ALA A 68 -16.62 -1.29 49.90
C ALA A 68 -15.80 -1.50 48.61
N VAL A 69 -14.83 -2.43 48.66
CA VAL A 69 -14.01 -2.82 47.50
C VAL A 69 -14.87 -3.48 46.42
N VAL A 70 -15.78 -4.36 46.83
CA VAL A 70 -16.69 -5.06 45.90
C VAL A 70 -17.67 -4.08 45.23
N ALA A 71 -18.29 -3.18 46.00
CA ALA A 71 -19.21 -2.18 45.45
C ALA A 71 -18.53 -1.25 44.44
N LEU A 72 -17.29 -0.82 44.73
CA LEU A 72 -16.49 -0.02 43.80
C LEU A 72 -16.18 -0.79 42.51
N GLY A 73 -15.81 -2.08 42.63
CA GLY A 73 -15.54 -2.94 41.48
C GLY A 73 -16.72 -3.00 40.49
N VAL A 74 -17.95 -3.02 41.00
CA VAL A 74 -19.16 -3.02 40.16
C VAL A 74 -19.30 -1.70 39.37
N VAL A 75 -19.10 -0.55 40.03
CA VAL A 75 -19.19 0.75 39.36
C VAL A 75 -18.07 0.94 38.34
N VAL A 76 -16.85 0.50 38.67
CA VAL A 76 -15.71 0.53 37.75
C VAL A 76 -15.96 -0.36 36.54
N ALA A 77 -16.45 -1.59 36.75
CA ALA A 77 -16.77 -2.50 35.65
C ALA A 77 -17.81 -1.89 34.68
N ALA A 78 -18.83 -1.23 35.20
CA ALA A 78 -19.83 -0.55 34.39
C ALA A 78 -19.22 0.60 33.56
N MET A 79 -18.35 1.42 34.16
CA MET A 79 -17.67 2.50 33.45
C MET A 79 -16.71 1.99 32.37
N THR A 80 -15.98 0.91 32.64
CA THR A 80 -15.09 0.28 31.66
C THR A 80 -15.86 -0.28 30.47
N ALA A 81 -17.04 -0.87 30.69
CA ALA A 81 -17.87 -1.40 29.60
C ALA A 81 -18.24 -0.33 28.56
N ILE A 82 -18.58 0.88 29.02
CA ILE A 82 -18.93 2.01 28.13
C ILE A 82 -17.73 2.41 27.27
N VAL A 83 -16.54 2.51 27.87
CA VAL A 83 -15.30 2.89 27.16
C VAL A 83 -14.91 1.84 26.13
N VAL A 84 -15.03 0.56 26.48
CA VAL A 84 -14.75 -0.56 25.56
C VAL A 84 -15.67 -0.48 24.35
N VAL A 85 -16.98 -0.31 24.54
CA VAL A 85 -17.94 -0.18 23.43
C VAL A 85 -17.59 0.99 22.52
N HIS A 86 -17.28 2.16 23.10
CA HIS A 86 -16.92 3.34 22.32
C HIS A 86 -15.65 3.09 21.47
N TYR A 87 -14.66 2.42 22.04
CA TYR A 87 -13.42 2.11 21.33
C TYR A 87 -13.62 1.04 20.26
N THR A 88 -14.36 -0.03 20.54
CA THR A 88 -14.66 -1.10 19.58
C THR A 88 -15.37 -0.55 18.35
N VAL A 89 -16.41 0.27 18.53
CA VAL A 89 -17.12 0.91 17.42
C VAL A 89 -16.19 1.83 16.61
N SER A 90 -15.32 2.56 17.29
CA SER A 90 -14.35 3.43 16.61
C SER A 90 -13.36 2.64 15.75
N VAL A 91 -12.98 1.42 16.16
CA VAL A 91 -12.10 0.53 15.40
C VAL A 91 -12.84 -0.06 14.20
N THR A 92 -14.09 -0.51 14.36
CA THR A 92 -14.85 -1.08 13.24
C THR A 92 -15.12 -0.05 12.15
N LEU A 93 -15.40 1.21 12.51
CA LEU A 93 -15.57 2.28 11.52
C LEU A 93 -14.30 2.54 10.70
N ARG A 94 -13.12 2.40 11.32
CA ARG A 94 -11.85 2.53 10.59
C ARG A 94 -11.62 1.37 9.63
N GLN A 95 -11.90 0.15 10.07
CA GLN A 95 -11.80 -1.02 9.19
C GLN A 95 -12.71 -0.90 7.97
N VAL A 96 -13.93 -0.38 8.15
CA VAL A 96 -14.86 -0.13 7.04
C VAL A 96 -14.34 0.97 6.10
N ALA A 97 -13.78 2.05 6.65
CA ALA A 97 -13.20 3.13 5.85
C ALA A 97 -11.98 2.64 5.04
N ASP A 98 -11.09 1.88 5.67
CA ASP A 98 -9.92 1.29 5.02
C ASP A 98 -10.36 0.30 3.91
N ALA A 99 -11.33 -0.56 4.20
CA ALA A 99 -11.89 -1.48 3.21
C ALA A 99 -12.52 -0.74 2.02
N ARG A 100 -13.23 0.37 2.25
CA ARG A 100 -13.77 1.22 1.18
C ARG A 100 -12.67 1.80 0.31
N SER A 101 -11.65 2.40 0.91
CA SER A 101 -10.53 2.97 0.15
C SER A 101 -9.78 1.91 -0.69
N ALA A 102 -9.65 0.69 -0.16
CA ALA A 102 -9.05 -0.41 -0.89
C ALA A 102 -9.93 -0.87 -2.08
N ALA A 103 -11.25 -0.87 -1.90
CA ALA A 103 -12.21 -1.18 -2.96
C ALA A 103 -12.19 -0.11 -4.08
N GLU A 104 -12.23 1.17 -3.72
CA GLU A 104 -12.15 2.29 -4.67
C GLU A 104 -10.85 2.23 -5.49
N ALA A 105 -9.71 1.96 -4.85
CA ALA A 105 -8.45 1.78 -5.54
C ALA A 105 -8.42 0.52 -6.45
N ALA A 106 -9.19 -0.52 -6.13
CA ALA A 106 -9.31 -1.69 -6.98
C ALA A 106 -10.19 -1.41 -8.21
N GLU A 107 -11.28 -0.67 -8.03
CA GLU A 107 -12.14 -0.19 -9.12
C GLU A 107 -11.36 0.71 -10.08
N GLU A 108 -10.52 1.62 -9.57
CA GLU A 108 -9.67 2.48 -10.40
C GLU A 108 -8.66 1.64 -11.23
N ARG A 109 -8.06 0.61 -10.64
CA ARG A 109 -7.18 -0.32 -11.36
C ARG A 109 -7.93 -1.14 -12.41
N ALA A 110 -9.18 -1.53 -12.14
CA ALA A 110 -10.01 -2.25 -13.10
C ALA A 110 -10.39 -1.34 -14.28
N ALA A 111 -10.79 -0.09 -14.01
CA ALA A 111 -11.09 0.90 -15.04
C ALA A 111 -9.87 1.22 -15.91
N ALA A 112 -8.68 1.33 -15.32
CA ALA A 112 -7.43 1.52 -16.06
C ALA A 112 -7.04 0.29 -16.91
N ALA A 113 -7.35 -0.92 -16.45
CA ALA A 113 -7.14 -2.12 -17.25
C ALA A 113 -8.12 -2.19 -18.44
N GLU A 114 -9.38 -1.81 -18.25
CA GLU A 114 -10.37 -1.75 -19.34
C GLU A 114 -9.99 -0.73 -20.41
N SER A 115 -9.48 0.45 -20.04
CA SER A 115 -9.00 1.44 -21.01
C SER A 115 -7.78 0.92 -21.77
N SER A 116 -6.84 0.29 -21.07
CA SER A 116 -5.64 -0.31 -21.66
C SER A 116 -5.98 -1.42 -22.67
N LEU A 117 -6.99 -2.26 -22.39
CA LEU A 117 -7.46 -3.29 -23.33
C LEU A 117 -8.04 -2.67 -24.61
N ARG A 118 -8.89 -1.64 -24.48
CA ARG A 118 -9.48 -0.95 -25.65
C ARG A 118 -8.41 -0.27 -26.50
N GLU A 119 -7.40 0.33 -25.86
CA GLU A 119 -6.26 0.91 -26.55
C GLU A 119 -5.45 -0.18 -27.26
N SER A 120 -5.16 -1.30 -26.60
CA SER A 120 -4.45 -2.43 -27.20
C SER A 120 -5.16 -2.99 -28.44
N ASP A 121 -6.49 -3.12 -28.41
CA ASP A 121 -7.27 -3.56 -29.57
C ASP A 121 -7.19 -2.56 -30.73
N ALA A 122 -7.18 -1.25 -30.44
CA ALA A 122 -7.02 -0.22 -31.45
C ALA A 122 -5.62 -0.26 -32.09
N TRP A 123 -4.56 -0.49 -31.30
CA TRP A 123 -3.20 -0.68 -31.81
C TRP A 123 -3.06 -1.97 -32.63
N ALA A 124 -3.70 -3.05 -32.21
CA ALA A 124 -3.72 -4.32 -32.94
C ALA A 124 -4.40 -4.18 -34.31
N ALA A 125 -5.55 -3.51 -34.38
CA ALA A 125 -6.25 -3.25 -35.64
C ALA A 125 -5.40 -2.41 -36.62
N GLN A 126 -4.63 -1.45 -36.11
CA GLN A 126 -3.73 -0.63 -36.94
C GLN A 126 -2.54 -1.45 -37.46
N MET A 127 -1.95 -2.32 -36.64
CA MET A 127 -0.89 -3.24 -37.04
C MET A 127 -1.36 -4.23 -38.10
N GLU A 128 -2.58 -4.76 -37.97
CA GLU A 128 -3.18 -5.66 -38.94
C GLU A 128 -3.39 -4.99 -40.31
N SER A 129 -3.92 -3.75 -40.31
CA SER A 129 -4.05 -2.97 -41.56
C SER A 129 -2.70 -2.64 -42.18
N GLY A 130 -1.69 -2.32 -41.37
CA GLY A 130 -0.31 -2.07 -41.84
C GLY A 130 0.32 -3.32 -42.47
N LEU A 131 0.12 -4.48 -41.83
CA LEU A 131 0.56 -5.78 -42.33
C LEU A 131 -0.10 -6.14 -43.67
N ARG A 132 -1.42 -5.99 -43.77
CA ARG A 132 -2.20 -6.23 -45.01
C ARG A 132 -1.67 -5.41 -46.18
N VAL A 133 -1.38 -4.13 -45.95
CA VAL A 133 -0.83 -3.23 -46.97
C VAL A 133 0.60 -3.61 -47.37
N ALA A 134 1.44 -3.99 -46.41
CA ALA A 134 2.81 -4.43 -46.68
C ALA A 134 2.84 -5.74 -47.50
N VAL A 135 1.99 -6.71 -47.16
CA VAL A 135 1.81 -7.98 -47.89
C VAL A 135 1.35 -7.72 -49.33
N ALA A 136 0.35 -6.85 -49.53
CA ALA A 136 -0.11 -6.48 -50.87
C ALA A 136 1.01 -5.85 -51.73
N LYS A 137 1.86 -5.00 -51.12
CA LYS A 137 3.02 -4.41 -51.81
C LYS A 137 4.09 -5.43 -52.17
N LEU A 138 4.40 -6.39 -51.28
CA LEU A 138 5.34 -7.48 -51.59
C LEU A 138 4.81 -8.39 -52.69
N GLY A 139 3.51 -8.72 -52.66
CA GLY A 139 2.87 -9.50 -53.71
C GLY A 139 2.94 -8.82 -55.07
N ALA A 140 2.69 -7.51 -55.14
CA ALA A 140 2.86 -6.71 -56.37
C ALA A 140 4.32 -6.66 -56.87
N ALA A 141 5.30 -6.80 -55.97
CA ALA A 141 6.72 -6.89 -56.31
C ALA A 141 7.18 -8.32 -56.63
N GLY A 142 6.29 -9.32 -56.58
CA GLY A 142 6.59 -10.73 -56.86
C GLY A 142 7.41 -11.43 -55.77
N VAL A 143 7.48 -10.85 -54.56
CA VAL A 143 8.25 -11.40 -53.44
C VAL A 143 7.33 -12.27 -52.56
N SER A 144 7.80 -13.48 -52.22
CA SER A 144 7.08 -14.46 -51.40
C SER A 144 6.74 -13.92 -49.99
N THR A 145 5.49 -14.05 -49.57
CA THR A 145 4.95 -13.56 -48.28
C THR A 145 4.58 -14.70 -47.29
N THR A 146 4.88 -15.95 -47.63
CA THR A 146 4.47 -17.17 -46.91
C THR A 146 4.94 -17.20 -45.44
N ASP A 147 6.16 -16.72 -45.16
CA ASP A 147 6.69 -16.69 -43.79
C ASP A 147 5.98 -15.66 -42.89
N VAL A 148 5.45 -14.58 -43.49
CA VAL A 148 4.70 -13.54 -42.77
C VAL A 148 3.29 -14.02 -42.43
N GLN A 149 2.62 -14.74 -43.35
CA GLN A 149 1.34 -15.39 -43.08
C GLN A 149 1.46 -16.44 -41.95
N ARG A 150 2.53 -17.23 -41.96
CA ARG A 150 2.81 -18.22 -40.91
C ARG A 150 3.09 -17.55 -39.55
N ALA A 151 3.81 -16.43 -39.51
CA ALA A 151 4.10 -15.70 -38.27
C ALA A 151 2.88 -14.97 -37.69
N ALA A 152 1.94 -14.54 -38.55
CA ALA A 152 0.70 -13.86 -38.14
C ALA A 152 -0.43 -14.83 -37.72
N GLY A 153 -0.22 -16.15 -37.79
CA GLY A 153 -1.21 -17.15 -37.40
C GLY A 153 -2.50 -17.16 -38.24
N THR A 154 -2.47 -16.55 -39.43
CA THR A 154 -3.63 -16.41 -40.32
C THR A 154 -3.68 -17.58 -41.32
N PRO A 155 -4.85 -18.13 -41.70
CA PRO A 155 -4.94 -19.23 -42.67
C PRO A 155 -4.36 -18.87 -44.04
N ASP A 156 -3.74 -19.85 -44.72
CA ASP A 156 -3.20 -19.68 -46.07
C ASP A 156 -4.32 -19.22 -47.03
N GLY A 157 -4.14 -18.03 -47.64
CA GLY A 157 -5.09 -17.44 -48.60
C GLY A 157 -6.10 -16.43 -48.03
N PHE A 158 -5.92 -15.94 -46.79
CA PHE A 158 -6.83 -14.96 -46.17
C PHE A 158 -6.67 -13.49 -46.68
N PHE A 159 -5.54 -13.17 -47.32
CA PHE A 159 -5.27 -11.84 -47.89
C PHE A 159 -5.47 -11.81 -49.41
#